data_AF-A0A820LGY2-F1
#
_entry.id   AF-A0A820LGY2-F1
#
_cell.length_a   1.000
_cell.length_b   1.000
_cell.length_c   1.000
_cell.angle_alpha   90.00
_cell.angle_beta   90.00
_cell.angle_gamma   90.00
#
_symmetry.space_group_name_H-M   'P 1'
#
loop_
_entity.id
_entity.type
_entity.pdbx_description
1 polymer ?
#
loop_
_entity_poly.entity_id
_entity_poly.type
_entity_poly.pdbx_seq_one_letter_code
_entity_poly.pdbx_strand_id
1 'polypeptide(L)'
;GLNLTDEQLFFIGFAQTWCTKTTFENAKIASSTDTHAHPKYRVIGSLSNLPEFSKAFKCLKGSSMNPEKRCEIWLTSKIVKQPC
;
A
#
# COMPACT_ATOMS: atom_id res chain seq x y z
N GLY A 1 14.40 -14.31 -17.72
CA GLY A 1 14.20 -13.12 -16.86
C GLY A 1 12.75 -13.04 -16.43
N LEU A 2 12.41 -12.16 -15.48
CA LEU A 2 11.03 -11.90 -15.09
C LEU A 2 10.30 -11.17 -16.23
N ASN A 3 9.09 -11.60 -16.59
CA ASN A 3 8.26 -10.95 -17.61
C ASN A 3 7.44 -9.82 -16.98
N LEU A 4 8.13 -8.74 -16.60
CA LEU A 4 7.56 -7.58 -15.92
C LEU A 4 8.15 -6.29 -16.50
N THR A 5 7.36 -5.24 -16.53
CA THR A 5 7.82 -3.89 -16.90
C THR A 5 8.59 -3.23 -15.75
N ASP A 6 9.38 -2.20 -16.05
CA ASP A 6 10.11 -1.44 -15.03
C ASP A 6 9.16 -0.80 -14.00
N GLU A 7 7.98 -0.32 -14.42
CA GLU A 7 6.93 0.20 -13.53
C GLU A 7 6.45 -0.89 -12.55
N GLN A 8 6.20 -2.09 -13.04
CA GLN A 8 5.79 -3.22 -12.19
C GLN A 8 6.90 -3.64 -11.24
N LEU A 9 8.15 -3.65 -11.72
CA LEU A 9 9.31 -3.98 -10.90
C LEU A 9 9.56 -2.96 -9.80
N PHE A 10 9.30 -1.67 -10.03
CA PHE A 10 9.36 -0.64 -8.99
C PHE A 10 8.42 -0.97 -7.82
N PHE A 11 7.15 -1.26 -8.11
CA PHE A 11 6.17 -1.57 -7.07
C PHE A 11 6.46 -2.91 -6.37
N ILE A 12 6.96 -3.91 -7.11
CA ILE A 12 7.39 -5.17 -6.51
C ILE A 12 8.60 -4.96 -5.59
N GLY A 13 9.59 -4.18 -6.02
CA GLY A 13 10.75 -3.82 -5.22
C GLY A 13 10.33 -3.10 -3.93
N PHE A 14 9.44 -2.11 -4.05
CA PHE A 14 8.83 -1.45 -2.90
C PHE A 14 8.18 -2.45 -1.94
N ALA A 15 7.31 -3.33 -2.44
CA ALA A 15 6.61 -4.31 -1.61
C ALA A 15 7.58 -5.29 -0.93
N GLN A 16 8.65 -5.69 -1.64
CA GLN A 16 9.67 -6.62 -1.13
C GLN A 16 10.46 -6.05 0.06
N THR A 17 10.66 -4.74 0.14
CA THR A 17 11.29 -4.12 1.33
C THR A 17 10.51 -4.34 2.63
N TRP A 18 9.21 -4.66 2.53
CA TRP A 18 8.31 -4.89 3.67
C TRP A 18 8.00 -6.38 3.90
N CYS A 19 8.64 -7.28 3.15
CA CYS A 19 8.47 -8.73 3.34
C CYS A 19 8.97 -9.14 4.73
N THR A 20 8.05 -9.59 5.57
CA THR A 20 8.35 -10.08 6.91
C THR A 20 7.42 -11.24 7.29
N LYS A 21 7.85 -12.03 8.26
CA LYS A 21 7.05 -13.07 8.91
C LYS A 21 7.12 -12.85 10.41
N THR A 22 5.97 -12.75 11.06
CA THR A 22 5.85 -12.46 12.49
C THR A 22 4.87 -13.44 13.12
N THR A 23 5.11 -13.83 14.37
CA THR A 23 4.17 -14.66 15.13
C THR A 23 2.91 -13.87 15.47
N PHE A 24 1.80 -14.58 15.74
CA PHE A 24 0.55 -13.94 16.13
C PHE A 24 0.70 -13.08 17.40
N GLU A 25 1.40 -13.59 18.42
CA GLU A 25 1.64 -12.86 19.66
C GLU A 25 2.44 -11.57 19.44
N ASN A 26 3.53 -11.64 18.67
CA ASN A 26 4.31 -10.44 18.36
C ASN A 26 3.51 -9.45 17.50
N ALA A 27 2.66 -9.95 16.59
CA ALA A 27 1.79 -9.09 15.81
C ALA A 27 0.75 -8.37 16.70
N LYS A 28 0.17 -9.09 17.67
CA LYS A 28 -0.79 -8.53 18.63
C LYS A 28 -0.15 -7.45 19.53
N ILE A 29 1.04 -7.72 20.03
CA ILE A 29 1.82 -6.74 20.82
C ILE A 29 2.11 -5.51 19.96
N ALA A 30 2.69 -5.70 18.77
CA ALA A 30 3.03 -4.60 17.88
C ALA A 30 1.80 -3.77 17.47
N SER A 31 0.63 -4.38 17.27
CA SER A 31 -0.61 -3.64 17.01
C SER A 31 -1.02 -2.68 18.14
N SER A 32 -0.50 -2.88 19.36
CA SER A 32 -0.79 -2.04 20.51
C SER A 32 0.36 -1.08 20.86
N THR A 33 1.60 -1.39 20.44
CA THR A 33 2.81 -0.66 20.86
C THR A 33 3.52 0.07 19.72
N ASP A 34 3.42 -0.43 18.49
CA ASP A 34 4.03 0.20 17.32
C ASP A 34 3.09 1.28 16.77
N THR A 35 3.61 2.49 16.61
CA THR A 35 2.87 3.62 16.03
C THR A 35 2.68 3.48 14.53
N HIS A 36 3.42 2.58 13.89
CA HIS A 36 3.30 2.31 12.48
C HIS A 36 2.38 1.12 12.19
N ALA A 37 1.76 1.15 11.01
CA ALA A 37 1.02 -0.01 10.51
C ALA A 37 1.93 -1.23 10.30
N HIS A 38 1.37 -2.43 10.47
CA HIS A 38 2.09 -3.66 10.14
C HIS A 38 2.57 -3.65 8.68
N PRO A 39 3.74 -4.24 8.38
CA PRO A 39 4.34 -4.17 7.04
C PRO A 39 3.41 -4.60 5.90
N LYS A 40 2.57 -5.63 6.10
CA LYS A 40 1.54 -6.04 5.14
C LYS A 40 0.59 -4.88 4.77
N TYR A 41 0.13 -4.12 5.75
CA TYR A 41 -0.78 -3.00 5.55
C TYR A 41 -0.06 -1.74 5.06
N ARG A 42 1.25 -1.59 5.32
CA ARG A 42 2.06 -0.55 4.67
C ARG A 42 2.06 -0.72 3.15
N VAL A 43 2.21 -1.95 2.67
CA VAL A 43 2.15 -2.26 1.23
C VAL A 43 0.73 -2.04 0.68
N ILE A 44 -0.27 -2.71 1.25
CA ILE A 44 -1.65 -2.67 0.73
C ILE A 44 -2.22 -1.25 0.80
N GLY A 45 -2.09 -0.58 1.94
CA GLY A 45 -2.65 0.76 2.15
C GLY A 45 -2.00 1.81 1.26
N SER A 46 -0.68 1.76 1.06
CA SER A 46 0.00 2.72 0.19
C SER A 46 -0.36 2.49 -1.28
N LEU A 47 -0.26 1.24 -1.75
CA LEU A 47 -0.44 0.92 -3.17
C LEU A 47 -1.90 0.98 -3.64
N SER A 48 -2.87 0.67 -2.77
CA SER A 48 -4.30 0.81 -3.10
C SER A 48 -4.73 2.28 -3.26
N ASN A 49 -4.02 3.21 -2.63
CA ASN A 49 -4.26 4.64 -2.76
C ASN A 49 -3.53 5.29 -3.95
N LEU A 50 -2.63 4.56 -4.63
CA LEU A 50 -1.87 5.05 -5.78
C LEU A 50 -2.53 4.64 -7.11
N PRO A 51 -3.10 5.60 -7.89
CA PRO A 51 -3.63 5.33 -9.23
C PRO A 51 -2.64 4.61 -10.15
N GLU A 52 -1.37 4.95 -10.04
CA GLU A 52 -0.28 4.48 -10.89
C GLU A 52 -0.07 2.97 -10.71
N PHE A 53 -0.18 2.48 -9.46
CA PHE A 53 -0.10 1.05 -9.17
C PHE A 53 -1.22 0.28 -9.89
N SER A 54 -2.46 0.75 -9.73
CA SER A 54 -3.63 0.13 -10.36
C SER A 54 -3.51 0.11 -11.89
N LYS A 55 -2.93 1.15 -12.48
CA LYS A 55 -2.67 1.23 -13.92
C LYS A 55 -1.58 0.24 -14.37
N ALA A 56 -0.45 0.18 -13.66
CA ALA A 56 0.68 -0.69 -13.98
C ALA A 56 0.31 -2.19 -13.92
N PHE A 57 -0.57 -2.57 -12.99
CA PHE A 57 -1.05 -3.95 -12.83
C PHE A 57 -2.43 -4.21 -13.45
N LYS A 58 -3.02 -3.21 -14.12
CA LYS A 58 -4.36 -3.29 -14.74
C LYS A 58 -5.43 -3.81 -13.78
N CYS A 59 -5.39 -3.34 -12.52
CA CYS A 59 -6.36 -3.74 -11.50
C CYS A 59 -7.76 -3.27 -11.86
N LEU A 60 -8.75 -4.17 -11.77
CA LEU A 60 -10.16 -3.82 -12.00
C LEU A 60 -10.65 -2.79 -10.99
N LYS A 61 -11.44 -1.81 -11.45
CA LYS A 61 -12.04 -0.80 -10.57
C LYS A 61 -12.92 -1.47 -9.51
N GLY A 62 -12.79 -1.03 -8.26
CA GLY A 62 -13.50 -1.60 -7.11
C GLY A 62 -12.84 -2.84 -6.51
N SER A 63 -11.76 -3.36 -7.11
CA SER A 63 -10.95 -4.40 -6.49
C SER A 63 -10.23 -3.89 -5.24
N SER A 64 -9.77 -4.79 -4.38
CA SER A 64 -9.08 -4.45 -3.13
C SER A 64 -7.86 -3.53 -3.32
N MET A 65 -7.18 -3.64 -4.46
CA MET A 65 -6.01 -2.82 -4.79
C MET A 65 -6.33 -1.66 -5.74
N ASN A 66 -7.59 -1.47 -6.11
CA ASN A 66 -8.08 -0.32 -6.89
C ASN A 66 -9.46 0.13 -6.36
N PRO A 67 -9.55 0.58 -5.10
CA PRO A 67 -10.79 1.05 -4.50
C PRO A 67 -11.27 2.34 -5.18
N GLU A 68 -12.59 2.56 -5.17
CA GLU A 68 -13.18 3.78 -5.74
C GLU A 68 -12.85 5.03 -4.91
N LYS A 69 -12.71 4.87 -3.60
CA LYS A 69 -12.30 5.93 -2.66
C LYS A 69 -10.85 5.73 -2.31
N ARG A 70 -10.04 6.80 -2.45
CA ARG A 70 -8.61 6.82 -2.13
C ARG A 70 -8.30 7.96 -1.18
N CYS A 71 -7.26 7.77 -0.38
CA CYS A 71 -6.75 8.76 0.56
C CYS A 71 -5.57 9.50 -0.07
N GLU A 72 -5.63 10.82 -0.10
CA GLU A 72 -4.58 11.67 -0.66
C GLU A 72 -4.34 12.83 0.30
N ILE A 73 -3.10 12.97 0.78
CA ILE A 73 -2.75 13.93 1.84
C ILE A 73 -1.83 15.04 1.31
N TRP A 74 -0.93 14.69 0.39
CA TRP A 74 0.27 15.50 0.09
C TRP A 74 0.17 16.30 -1.21
N LEU A 75 -0.95 16.25 -1.92
CA LEU A 75 -1.15 16.89 -3.22
C LEU A 75 -2.20 18.01 -3.07
N THR A 76 -1.73 19.25 -3.19
CA THR A 76 -2.45 20.56 -3.24
C THR A 76 -2.83 21.23 -1.90
N SER A 77 -2.14 22.35 -1.62
CA SER A 77 -2.48 23.63 -0.94
C SER A 77 -3.57 23.76 0.14
N LYS A 78 -4.23 22.70 0.60
CA LYS A 78 -5.04 22.67 1.81
C LYS A 78 -4.76 21.37 2.54
N ILE A 79 -3.93 21.45 3.57
CA ILE A 79 -3.84 20.41 4.58
C ILE A 79 -5.27 20.20 5.10
N VAL A 80 -5.72 18.94 5.03
CA VAL A 80 -7.07 18.43 5.34
C VAL A 80 -8.08 18.48 4.19
N LYS A 81 -8.21 17.33 3.53
CA LYS A 81 -9.46 16.55 3.59
C LYS A 81 -9.17 15.05 3.72
N GLN A 82 -9.13 14.54 4.94
CA GLN A 82 -9.68 13.19 5.18
C GLN A 82 -11.19 13.37 5.40
N PRO A 83 -12.02 12.58 4.69
CA PRO A 83 -12.23 11.21 5.12
C PRO A 83 -12.02 10.22 3.97
N CYS A 84 -10.95 9.45 4.11
CA CYS A 84 -11.18 8.02 4.25
C CYS A 84 -11.75 7.81 5.66
#